data_AF-A0A0F9DTZ5-F1
#
_entry.id   AF-A0A0F9DTZ5-F1
#
_cell.length_a   1.000
_cell.length_b   1.000
_cell.length_c   1.000
_cell.angle_alpha   90.00
_cell.angle_beta   90.00
_cell.angle_gamma   90.00
#
_symmetry.space_group_name_H-M   'P 1'
#
loop_
_entity.id
_entity.type
_entity.pdbx_description
1 polymer ?
#
loop_
_entity_poly.entity_id
_entity_poly.type
_entity_poly.pdbx_seq_one_letter_code
_entity_poly.pdbx_strand_id
1 'polypeptide(L)'
;TWLLASPYPPSGAADGFTDPTANNTWTADQTYNDNVNLTFGTDGDVDIDFNGTDLVIQAQIAGTGHVRIEESTSGGGSSEAQTLNLVQNDAGSGGADIGFRHASSSPADSDSVGMMRFYANDSTATARQTHVFRAVFKDVTSTTMDSDFWFSVMNNVNAGSANTTAKLTSLGVWADAPSFEEFKQPERQLTTASVLAKLRSLDVYRFRGIGRPDAIDEERHISPSADAFYEAFKAGQDPGVKINGVPQYGIAARDVAGVALMAIQELIKENDKLKERLDALEVQ
;
A
#
# COMPACT_ATOMS: atom_id res chain seq x y z
N THR A 1 17.36 -55.73 36.64
CA THR A 1 17.35 -56.29 35.28
C THR A 1 18.30 -55.44 34.46
N TRP A 2 19.40 -56.03 34.03
CA TRP A 2 20.53 -55.32 33.42
C TRP A 2 20.17 -54.86 32.01
N LEU A 3 20.47 -53.60 31.69
CA LEU A 3 20.42 -53.09 30.33
C LEU A 3 21.46 -53.85 29.49
N LEU A 4 20.97 -54.71 28.59
CA LEU A 4 21.77 -55.25 27.50
C LEU A 4 22.03 -54.13 26.51
N ALA A 5 23.23 -53.56 26.56
CA ALA A 5 23.78 -52.83 25.43
C ALA A 5 23.93 -53.82 24.27
N SER A 6 23.14 -53.64 23.21
CA SER A 6 23.37 -54.35 21.95
C SER A 6 24.78 -54.04 21.46
N PRO A 7 25.56 -55.05 21.01
CA PRO A 7 26.88 -54.82 20.45
C PRO A 7 26.79 -53.86 19.25
N TYR A 8 27.68 -52.86 19.24
CA TYR A 8 27.95 -51.97 18.12
C TYR A 8 28.30 -52.85 16.90
N PRO A 9 27.61 -52.72 15.75
CA PRO A 9 27.88 -53.58 14.60
C PRO A 9 29.31 -53.36 14.11
N PRO A 10 30.07 -54.44 13.83
CA PRO A 10 31.43 -54.32 13.34
C PRO A 10 31.42 -53.76 11.92
N SER A 11 32.02 -52.59 11.75
CA SER A 11 32.66 -52.05 10.54
C SER A 11 32.04 -52.49 9.19
N GLY A 12 31.15 -51.68 8.63
CA GLY A 12 30.76 -51.82 7.22
C GLY A 12 29.38 -51.32 6.83
N ALA A 13 28.49 -51.03 7.78
CA ALA A 13 27.32 -50.23 7.48
C ALA A 13 27.80 -48.78 7.35
N ALA A 14 27.85 -48.27 6.12
CA ALA A 14 28.06 -46.85 5.88
C ALA A 14 27.04 -46.10 6.74
N ASP A 15 27.51 -45.37 7.74
CA ASP A 15 26.68 -44.51 8.59
C ASP A 15 26.15 -43.27 7.83
N GLY A 16 26.33 -43.26 6.50
CA GLY A 16 25.79 -42.27 5.57
C GLY A 16 26.40 -40.88 5.69
N PHE A 17 27.32 -40.64 6.64
CA PHE A 17 27.75 -39.29 7.01
C PHE A 17 29.22 -39.17 7.42
N THR A 18 30.05 -40.16 7.10
CA THR A 18 31.46 -40.15 7.54
C THR A 18 32.35 -39.17 6.79
N ASP A 19 31.89 -38.63 5.65
CA ASP A 19 32.61 -37.59 4.91
C ASP A 19 31.69 -36.37 4.64
N PRO A 20 31.85 -35.26 5.38
CA PRO A 20 31.08 -34.03 5.14
C PRO A 20 31.46 -33.32 3.82
N THR A 21 32.51 -33.79 3.13
CA THR A 21 32.92 -33.28 1.81
C THR A 21 32.40 -34.12 0.65
N ALA A 22 31.82 -35.29 0.93
CA ALA A 22 31.20 -36.11 -0.10
C ALA A 22 29.87 -35.53 -0.56
N ASN A 23 29.57 -35.64 -1.85
CA ASN A 23 28.27 -35.30 -2.41
C ASN A 23 27.21 -36.28 -1.87
N ASN A 24 26.46 -35.85 -0.86
CA ASN A 24 25.35 -36.61 -0.32
C ASN A 24 24.09 -36.37 -1.18
N THR A 25 23.51 -37.45 -1.72
CA THR A 25 22.22 -37.40 -2.43
C THR A 25 21.16 -38.04 -1.57
N TRP A 26 20.15 -37.29 -1.18
CA TRP A 26 18.99 -37.80 -0.46
C TRP A 26 17.90 -38.18 -1.45
N THR A 27 17.56 -39.47 -1.51
CA THR A 27 16.54 -40.00 -2.43
C THR A 27 15.15 -40.12 -1.80
N ALA A 28 15.02 -39.71 -0.54
CA ALA A 28 13.79 -39.73 0.24
C ALA A 28 13.68 -38.48 1.11
N ASP A 29 12.47 -38.20 1.59
CA ASP A 29 12.17 -37.07 2.46
C ASP A 29 13.03 -37.09 3.73
N GLN A 30 13.50 -35.93 4.14
CA GLN A 30 14.17 -35.75 5.42
C GLN A 30 13.17 -35.22 6.44
N THR A 31 13.11 -35.87 7.61
CA THR A 31 12.32 -35.40 8.75
C THR A 31 13.27 -35.10 9.89
N TYR A 32 13.23 -33.85 10.37
CA TYR A 32 13.93 -33.43 11.57
C TYR A 32 12.92 -33.14 12.67
N ASN A 33 13.16 -33.64 13.88
CA ASN A 33 12.19 -33.66 14.98
C ASN A 33 12.59 -32.78 16.19
N ASP A 34 13.58 -31.91 16.00
CA ASP A 34 14.11 -31.00 17.03
C ASP A 34 14.53 -29.69 16.35
N ASN A 35 15.27 -28.86 17.08
CA ASN A 35 15.92 -27.67 16.55
C ASN A 35 16.92 -28.05 15.46
N VAL A 36 16.87 -27.35 14.33
CA VAL A 36 17.66 -27.65 13.12
C VAL A 36 18.21 -26.37 12.56
N ASN A 37 19.47 -26.39 12.14
CA ASN A 37 20.06 -25.40 11.26
C ASN A 37 20.49 -26.11 9.96
N LEU A 38 19.97 -25.65 8.83
CA LEU A 38 20.43 -26.04 7.50
C LEU A 38 21.25 -24.92 6.89
N THR A 39 22.57 -25.11 6.83
CA THR A 39 23.52 -24.18 6.20
C THR A 39 23.77 -24.57 4.75
N PHE A 40 23.63 -23.61 3.84
CA PHE A 40 23.92 -23.75 2.43
C PHE A 40 25.10 -22.84 2.03
N GLY A 41 25.95 -23.34 1.14
CA GLY A 41 27.13 -22.62 0.65
C GLY A 41 28.38 -22.82 1.50
N THR A 42 29.54 -22.47 0.93
CA THR A 42 30.81 -22.43 1.68
C THR A 42 30.82 -21.16 2.52
N ASP A 43 31.17 -21.26 3.80
CA ASP A 43 31.13 -20.15 4.77
C ASP A 43 29.71 -19.67 5.18
N GLY A 44 28.69 -20.47 4.85
CA GLY A 44 27.32 -20.30 5.32
C GLY A 44 26.55 -19.19 4.62
N ASP A 45 26.52 -19.17 3.29
CA ASP A 45 25.81 -18.13 2.54
C ASP A 45 24.33 -17.96 2.94
N VAL A 46 23.64 -19.06 3.27
CA VAL A 46 22.24 -19.07 3.73
C VAL A 46 22.04 -20.10 4.85
N ASP A 47 21.39 -19.70 5.94
CA ASP A 47 20.90 -20.60 6.97
C ASP A 47 19.36 -20.66 6.98
N ILE A 48 18.82 -21.86 7.19
CA ILE A 48 17.42 -22.09 7.56
C ILE A 48 17.39 -22.71 8.95
N ASP A 49 16.98 -21.92 9.94
CA ASP A 49 16.93 -22.30 11.33
C ASP A 49 15.50 -22.55 11.79
N PHE A 50 15.26 -23.67 12.45
CA PHE A 50 14.08 -23.87 13.28
C PHE A 50 14.51 -24.07 14.74
N ASN A 51 14.02 -23.22 15.64
CA ASN A 51 14.40 -23.22 17.06
C ASN A 51 13.29 -23.75 18.00
N GLY A 52 12.30 -24.44 17.44
CA GLY A 52 11.13 -24.96 18.15
C GLY A 52 9.98 -23.96 18.26
N THR A 53 10.21 -22.67 17.95
CA THR A 53 9.19 -21.61 17.91
C THR A 53 9.15 -20.93 16.56
N ASP A 54 10.30 -20.46 16.08
CA ASP A 54 10.45 -19.68 14.88
C ASP A 54 11.16 -20.48 13.78
N LEU A 55 10.69 -20.30 12.54
CA LEU A 55 11.47 -20.60 11.34
C LEU A 55 12.14 -19.30 10.88
N VAL A 56 13.47 -19.26 10.90
CA VAL A 56 14.27 -18.12 10.46
C VAL A 56 15.02 -18.49 9.20
N ILE A 57 14.84 -17.71 8.14
CA ILE A 57 15.64 -17.82 6.92
C ILE A 57 16.63 -16.66 6.90
N GLN A 58 17.90 -16.96 7.14
CA GLN A 58 18.99 -15.99 7.11
C GLN A 58 19.64 -16.04 5.73
N ALA A 59 19.08 -15.30 4.77
CA ALA A 59 19.56 -15.32 3.39
C ALA A 59 20.93 -14.63 3.19
N GLN A 60 21.54 -14.06 4.23
CA GLN A 60 22.76 -13.28 4.14
C GLN A 60 23.61 -13.42 5.41
N ILE A 61 24.53 -14.38 5.42
CA ILE A 61 25.65 -14.37 6.39
C ILE A 61 26.85 -13.61 5.78
N ALA A 62 27.00 -13.63 4.45
CA ALA A 62 27.90 -12.78 3.67
C ALA A 62 27.20 -12.25 2.39
N GLY A 63 27.43 -11.00 2.00
CA GLY A 63 26.96 -10.48 0.69
C GLY A 63 25.56 -9.84 0.68
N THR A 64 24.69 -10.19 -0.28
CA THR A 64 23.29 -9.71 -0.37
C THR A 64 22.37 -10.92 -0.54
N GLY A 65 21.43 -11.08 0.39
CA GLY A 65 20.51 -12.22 0.42
C GLY A 65 19.10 -11.89 -0.05
N HIS A 66 18.46 -12.83 -0.74
CA HIS A 66 17.06 -12.73 -1.13
C HIS A 66 16.33 -14.05 -0.87
N VAL A 67 15.12 -13.97 -0.31
CA VAL A 67 14.17 -15.09 -0.33
C VAL A 67 13.29 -14.92 -1.56
N ARG A 68 13.38 -15.84 -2.51
CA ARG A 68 12.55 -15.87 -3.73
C ARG A 68 11.60 -17.06 -3.65
N ILE A 69 10.30 -16.77 -3.65
CA ILE A 69 9.25 -17.77 -3.79
C ILE A 69 8.75 -17.66 -5.23
N GLU A 70 8.98 -18.69 -6.03
CA GLU A 70 8.61 -18.74 -7.44
C GLU A 70 8.07 -20.13 -7.75
N GLU A 71 6.90 -20.20 -8.37
CA GLU A 71 6.46 -21.40 -9.05
C GLU A 71 6.91 -21.33 -10.51
N SER A 72 7.56 -22.40 -10.96
CA SER A 72 7.87 -22.61 -12.38
C SER A 72 7.15 -23.86 -12.86
N THR A 73 6.23 -23.71 -13.81
CA THR A 73 5.59 -24.85 -14.48
C THR A 73 6.48 -25.32 -15.63
N SER A 74 7.15 -26.46 -15.48
CA SER A 74 7.91 -27.11 -16.55
C SER A 74 6.98 -27.98 -17.41
N GLY A 75 6.34 -27.36 -18.40
CA GLY A 75 5.41 -28.03 -19.32
C GLY A 75 4.18 -27.15 -19.57
N GLY A 76 3.62 -27.20 -20.78
CA GLY A 76 2.61 -26.25 -21.29
C GLY A 76 1.23 -26.22 -20.61
N GLY A 77 1.17 -26.42 -19.29
CA GLY A 77 -0.01 -26.10 -18.48
C GLY A 77 -0.13 -24.59 -18.27
N SER A 78 -1.36 -24.10 -18.18
CA SER A 78 -1.64 -22.75 -17.69
C SER A 78 -1.37 -22.70 -16.19
N SER A 79 -0.52 -21.79 -15.73
CA SER A 79 -0.41 -21.50 -14.30
C SER A 79 -1.72 -20.84 -13.83
N GLU A 80 -2.33 -21.37 -12.77
CA GLU A 80 -3.39 -20.67 -12.05
C GLU A 80 -2.82 -19.44 -11.33
N ALA A 81 -3.68 -18.65 -10.68
CA ALA A 81 -3.23 -17.49 -9.91
C ALA A 81 -2.37 -17.95 -8.70
N GLN A 82 -1.10 -17.54 -8.68
CA GLN A 82 -0.22 -17.77 -7.53
C GLN A 82 -0.69 -16.94 -6.33
N THR A 83 -0.87 -17.60 -5.18
CA THR A 83 -1.35 -16.96 -3.96
C THR A 83 -0.38 -17.23 -2.82
N LEU A 84 0.16 -16.18 -2.20
CA LEU A 84 0.83 -16.26 -0.91
C LEU A 84 -0.23 -16.20 0.19
N ASN A 85 -0.49 -17.33 0.85
CA ASN A 85 -1.43 -17.42 1.96
C ASN A 85 -0.70 -17.35 3.30
N LEU A 86 -1.05 -16.35 4.11
CA LEU A 86 -0.64 -16.26 5.51
C LEU A 86 -1.86 -16.54 6.37
N VAL A 87 -1.87 -17.69 7.06
CA VAL A 87 -3.02 -18.17 7.82
C VAL A 87 -2.60 -18.40 9.26
N GLN A 88 -3.35 -17.79 10.18
CA GLN A 88 -3.25 -18.05 11.61
C GLN A 88 -4.47 -18.90 12.00
N ASN A 89 -4.24 -20.09 12.55
CA ASN A 89 -5.28 -21.09 12.83
C ASN A 89 -5.68 -21.16 14.31
N ASP A 90 -4.96 -20.50 15.22
CA ASP A 90 -5.33 -20.53 16.64
C ASP A 90 -6.54 -19.63 16.90
N ALA A 91 -7.38 -20.03 17.83
CA ALA A 91 -8.59 -19.30 18.22
C ALA A 91 -8.33 -17.96 18.97
N GLY A 92 -7.10 -17.43 18.91
CA GLY A 92 -6.73 -16.16 19.51
C GLY A 92 -7.32 -14.96 18.77
N SER A 93 -7.18 -13.77 19.37
CA SER A 93 -7.69 -12.52 18.80
C SER A 93 -6.76 -11.88 17.75
N GLY A 94 -5.55 -12.43 17.55
CA GLY A 94 -4.59 -11.93 16.58
C GLY A 94 -4.73 -12.66 15.25
N GLY A 95 -4.66 -11.92 14.14
CA GLY A 95 -4.57 -12.49 12.79
C GLY A 95 -3.12 -12.68 12.34
N ALA A 96 -2.94 -13.17 11.12
CA ALA A 96 -1.64 -13.16 10.46
C ALA A 96 -1.17 -11.70 10.24
N ASP A 97 0.12 -11.44 10.46
CA ASP A 97 0.73 -10.11 10.36
C ASP A 97 1.99 -10.16 9.48
N ILE A 98 2.28 -9.05 8.78
CA ILE A 98 3.50 -8.84 8.02
C ILE A 98 4.21 -7.62 8.59
N GLY A 99 5.25 -7.87 9.38
CA GLY A 99 6.10 -6.83 9.96
C GLY A 99 7.26 -6.44 9.05
N PHE A 100 7.47 -5.14 8.84
CA PHE A 100 8.68 -4.60 8.24
C PHE A 100 9.49 -3.87 9.30
N ARG A 101 10.80 -4.13 9.36
CA ARG A 101 11.73 -3.45 10.28
C ARG A 101 12.99 -3.02 9.53
N HIS A 102 13.24 -1.71 9.51
CA HIS A 102 14.50 -1.15 9.04
C HIS A 102 15.47 -1.00 10.23
N ALA A 103 16.25 -2.06 10.50
CA ALA A 103 17.22 -2.10 11.60
C ALA A 103 18.58 -1.52 11.20
N SER A 104 18.60 -0.28 10.70
CA SER A 104 19.84 0.42 10.35
C SER A 104 20.60 0.89 11.59
N SER A 105 21.94 0.77 11.61
CA SER A 105 22.81 1.36 12.64
C SER A 105 22.98 2.87 12.50
N SER A 106 22.57 3.43 11.36
CA SER A 106 22.65 4.85 11.04
C SER A 106 21.36 5.26 10.31
N PRO A 107 20.20 5.24 10.99
CA PRO A 107 18.96 5.67 10.37
C PRO A 107 19.05 7.15 9.99
N ALA A 108 18.46 7.50 8.86
CA ALA A 108 18.39 8.85 8.33
C ALA A 108 16.96 9.21 7.93
N ASP A 109 16.68 10.52 7.91
CA ASP A 109 15.43 11.02 7.35
C ASP A 109 15.27 10.53 5.91
N SER A 110 14.04 10.23 5.52
CA SER A 110 13.65 9.64 4.23
C SER A 110 14.06 8.18 4.00
N ASP A 111 14.62 7.50 5.01
CA ASP A 111 14.84 6.05 4.95
C ASP A 111 13.52 5.29 4.79
N SER A 112 13.55 4.24 3.96
CA SER A 112 12.39 3.36 3.79
C SER A 112 12.32 2.32 4.90
N VAL A 113 11.19 2.22 5.59
CA VAL A 113 10.96 1.15 6.58
C VAL A 113 10.65 -0.17 5.90
N GLY A 114 9.80 -0.12 4.88
CA GLY A 114 9.35 -1.26 4.11
C GLY A 114 8.67 -0.80 2.82
N MET A 115 8.59 -1.68 1.85
CA MET A 115 8.01 -1.36 0.54
C MET A 115 7.45 -2.59 -0.15
N MET A 116 6.25 -2.43 -0.72
CA MET A 116 5.64 -3.39 -1.62
C MET A 116 5.61 -2.78 -3.02
N ARG A 117 6.14 -3.51 -4.00
CA ARG A 117 6.17 -3.08 -5.40
C ARG A 117 5.39 -4.06 -6.26
N PHE A 118 4.62 -3.52 -7.19
CA PHE A 118 3.84 -4.30 -8.14
C PHE A 118 4.39 -4.06 -9.54
N TYR A 119 4.65 -5.14 -10.25
CA TYR A 119 5.13 -5.11 -11.62
C TYR A 119 4.13 -5.81 -12.55
N ALA A 120 3.98 -5.29 -13.77
CA ALA A 120 3.24 -5.95 -14.84
C ALA A 120 3.97 -5.74 -16.16
N ASN A 121 3.88 -6.72 -17.05
CA ASN A 121 4.40 -6.58 -18.39
C ASN A 121 3.46 -5.73 -19.24
N ASP A 122 4.00 -4.77 -19.98
CA ASP A 122 3.24 -4.07 -21.01
C ASP A 122 3.02 -4.95 -22.26
N SER A 123 2.33 -4.41 -23.27
CA SER A 123 2.06 -5.13 -24.54
C SER A 123 3.30 -5.57 -25.32
N THR A 124 4.50 -5.11 -24.93
CA THR A 124 5.79 -5.49 -25.52
C THR A 124 6.58 -6.47 -24.63
N ALA A 125 5.93 -7.04 -23.61
CA ALA A 125 6.55 -7.89 -22.59
C ALA A 125 7.61 -7.18 -21.73
N THR A 126 7.64 -5.84 -21.71
CA THR A 126 8.55 -5.09 -20.85
C THR A 126 7.95 -4.97 -19.45
N ALA A 127 8.68 -5.41 -18.42
CA ALA A 127 8.25 -5.27 -17.03
C ALA A 127 8.19 -3.79 -16.62
N ARG A 128 7.03 -3.35 -16.13
CA ARG A 128 6.78 -1.99 -15.65
C ARG A 128 6.31 -2.03 -14.21
N GLN A 129 6.84 -1.12 -13.38
CA GLN A 129 6.32 -0.92 -12.04
C GLN A 129 4.99 -0.15 -12.12
N THR A 130 3.90 -0.76 -11.67
CA THR A 130 2.55 -0.19 -11.76
C THR A 130 2.12 0.49 -10.46
N HIS A 131 2.49 -0.07 -9.31
CA HIS A 131 2.10 0.44 -8.00
C HIS A 131 3.25 0.31 -6.98
N VAL A 132 3.27 1.19 -5.99
CA VAL A 132 4.14 1.12 -4.82
C VAL A 132 3.39 1.50 -3.56
N PHE A 133 3.52 0.68 -2.52
CA PHE A 133 3.20 1.05 -1.14
C PHE A 133 4.51 1.15 -0.36
N ARG A 134 4.75 2.30 0.29
CA ARG A 134 6.04 2.55 0.96
C ARG A 134 5.84 3.28 2.27
N ALA A 135 6.39 2.72 3.35
CA ALA A 135 6.54 3.40 4.63
C ALA A 135 7.91 4.07 4.68
N VAL A 136 7.94 5.35 5.08
CA VAL A 136 9.16 6.18 5.06
C VAL A 136 9.27 6.94 6.38
N PHE A 137 10.48 7.04 6.93
CA PHE A 137 10.75 7.97 8.03
C PHE A 137 10.79 9.40 7.48
N LYS A 138 10.02 10.30 8.06
CA LYS A 138 10.10 11.73 7.74
C LYS A 138 11.12 12.43 8.63
N ASP A 139 11.15 12.05 9.89
CA ASP A 139 12.13 12.46 10.90
C ASP A 139 12.51 11.21 11.69
N VAL A 140 13.80 10.91 11.84
CA VAL A 140 14.31 9.81 12.68
C VAL A 140 14.78 10.27 14.07
N THR A 141 14.64 11.56 14.37
CA THR A 141 15.05 12.13 15.65
C THR A 141 14.27 11.50 16.79
N SER A 142 15.01 11.07 17.82
CA SER A 142 14.42 10.46 19.01
C SER A 142 13.35 11.39 19.60
N THR A 143 12.21 10.81 20.01
CA THR A 143 11.01 11.49 20.56
C THR A 143 10.18 12.35 19.60
N THR A 144 10.69 12.70 18.42
CA THR A 144 9.94 13.44 17.38
C THR A 144 9.77 12.65 16.10
N MET A 145 10.05 11.35 16.14
CA MET A 145 10.01 10.48 14.98
C MET A 145 8.66 10.57 14.27
N ASP A 146 8.71 10.99 13.01
CA ASP A 146 7.57 11.09 12.13
C ASP A 146 7.70 10.09 11.00
N SER A 147 6.56 9.68 10.45
CA SER A 147 6.53 8.81 9.27
C SER A 147 5.49 9.28 8.28
N ASP A 148 5.66 8.79 7.06
CA ASP A 148 4.67 8.94 6.01
C ASP A 148 4.45 7.60 5.33
N PHE A 149 3.23 7.40 4.86
CA PHE A 149 2.88 6.23 4.03
C PHE A 149 2.49 6.67 2.63
N TRP A 150 3.21 6.17 1.64
CA TRP A 150 3.11 6.60 0.26
C TRP A 150 2.40 5.53 -0.56
N PHE A 151 1.45 5.99 -1.37
CA PHE A 151 0.71 5.21 -2.35
C PHE A 151 1.00 5.80 -3.72
N SER A 152 1.82 5.11 -4.51
CA SER A 152 2.19 5.58 -5.84
C SER A 152 1.57 4.70 -6.91
N VAL A 153 1.07 5.33 -7.97
CA VAL A 153 0.60 4.68 -9.19
C VAL A 153 1.41 5.15 -10.39
N MET A 154 1.56 4.29 -11.38
CA MET A 154 2.14 4.65 -12.68
C MET A 154 1.23 5.67 -13.38
N ASN A 155 1.80 6.79 -13.83
CA ASN A 155 1.10 7.71 -14.70
C ASN A 155 1.52 7.53 -16.16
N ASN A 156 0.66 7.99 -17.07
CA ASN A 156 0.86 7.82 -18.52
C ASN A 156 2.01 8.67 -19.06
N VAL A 157 2.51 9.65 -18.30
CA VAL A 157 3.59 10.56 -18.73
C VAL A 157 4.96 9.90 -18.55
N ASN A 158 5.13 9.03 -17.55
CA ASN A 158 6.38 8.30 -17.29
C ASN A 158 6.14 6.79 -17.29
N ALA A 159 5.88 6.21 -18.47
CA ALA A 159 5.78 4.76 -18.63
C ALA A 159 7.03 4.06 -18.05
N GLY A 160 6.87 3.34 -16.93
CA GLY A 160 7.95 2.64 -16.24
C GLY A 160 8.28 3.14 -14.83
N SER A 161 7.71 4.26 -14.38
CA SER A 161 7.90 4.77 -13.02
C SER A 161 6.56 5.09 -12.36
N ALA A 162 6.31 4.52 -11.17
CA ALA A 162 5.19 4.95 -10.33
C ALA A 162 5.51 6.32 -9.71
N ASN A 163 4.95 7.39 -10.28
CA ASN A 163 5.35 8.77 -10.02
C ASN A 163 4.20 9.69 -9.58
N THR A 164 2.94 9.28 -9.71
CA THR A 164 1.82 9.99 -9.06
C THR A 164 1.62 9.40 -7.69
N THR A 165 1.90 10.18 -6.65
CA THR A 165 1.92 9.73 -5.25
C THR A 165 0.86 10.44 -4.43
N ALA A 166 -0.05 9.66 -3.84
CA ALA A 166 -0.85 10.08 -2.70
C ALA A 166 -0.11 9.70 -1.41
N LYS A 167 -0.11 10.59 -0.43
CA LYS A 167 0.69 10.43 0.79
C LYS A 167 -0.21 10.64 2.01
N LEU A 168 -0.25 9.65 2.90
CA LEU A 168 -0.83 9.78 4.23
C LEU A 168 0.26 10.23 5.19
N THR A 169 0.09 11.41 5.78
CA THR A 169 1.05 11.98 6.74
C THR A 169 0.83 11.41 8.15
N SER A 170 1.81 11.57 9.05
CA SER A 170 1.68 11.18 10.47
C SER A 170 0.50 11.84 11.19
N LEU A 171 -0.02 12.96 10.68
CA LEU A 171 -1.19 13.66 11.19
C LEU A 171 -2.52 13.18 10.58
N GLY A 172 -2.51 12.10 9.79
CA GLY A 172 -3.71 11.53 9.18
C GLY A 172 -4.26 12.31 7.98
N VAL A 173 -3.46 13.22 7.41
CA VAL A 173 -3.87 14.03 6.25
C VAL A 173 -3.37 13.40 4.96
N TRP A 174 -4.27 13.23 4.00
CA TRP A 174 -3.95 12.87 2.62
C TRP A 174 -3.42 14.09 1.86
N ALA A 175 -2.19 14.00 1.37
CA ALA A 175 -1.60 14.93 0.42
C ALA A 175 -1.58 14.28 -0.97
N ASP A 176 -2.10 14.99 -1.96
CA ASP A 176 -2.01 14.62 -3.37
C ASP A 176 -0.65 15.07 -3.95
N ALA A 177 -0.26 14.48 -5.08
CA ALA A 177 0.92 14.90 -5.81
C ALA A 177 0.82 16.41 -6.13
N PRO A 178 1.91 17.16 -5.98
CA PRO A 178 1.91 18.59 -6.26
C PRO A 178 1.44 18.84 -7.69
N SER A 179 0.49 19.76 -7.84
CA SER A 179 0.00 20.21 -9.15
C SER A 179 0.98 21.24 -9.71
N PHE A 180 2.05 20.77 -10.35
CA PHE A 180 2.88 21.63 -11.18
C PHE A 180 2.27 21.71 -12.59
N GLU A 181 2.45 22.84 -13.28
CA GLU A 181 2.05 23.03 -14.69
C GLU A 181 2.65 21.94 -15.61
N GLU A 182 3.72 21.29 -15.15
CA GLU A 182 4.37 20.13 -15.77
C GLU A 182 3.43 18.93 -16.00
N PHE A 183 2.42 18.75 -15.13
CA PHE A 183 1.53 17.56 -15.16
C PHE A 183 0.05 17.89 -15.35
N LYS A 184 -0.34 19.17 -15.23
CA LYS A 184 -1.74 19.60 -15.36
C LYS A 184 -1.82 20.78 -16.30
N GLN A 185 -2.67 20.66 -17.33
CA GLN A 185 -3.03 21.76 -18.20
C GLN A 185 -4.43 22.25 -17.84
N PRO A 186 -4.67 23.57 -17.78
CA PRO A 186 -6.00 24.09 -17.55
C PRO A 186 -6.91 23.73 -18.73
N GLU A 187 -7.93 22.91 -18.48
CA GLU A 187 -8.91 22.54 -19.51
C GLU A 187 -9.93 23.66 -19.73
N ARG A 188 -10.36 24.33 -18.65
CA ARG A 188 -11.36 25.39 -18.68
C ARG A 188 -11.19 26.32 -17.49
N GLN A 189 -11.26 27.64 -17.75
CA GLN A 189 -11.36 28.62 -16.68
C GLN A 189 -12.78 28.67 -16.12
N LEU A 190 -12.93 28.42 -14.82
CA LEU A 190 -14.18 28.64 -14.08
C LEU A 190 -14.22 30.09 -13.58
N THR A 191 -15.41 30.69 -13.52
CA THR A 191 -15.60 32.00 -12.88
C THR A 191 -16.25 31.82 -11.51
N THR A 192 -15.89 32.66 -10.54
CA THR A 192 -16.43 32.63 -9.17
C THR A 192 -17.97 32.72 -9.18
N ALA A 193 -18.55 33.58 -10.02
CA ALA A 193 -19.99 33.69 -10.24
C ALA A 193 -20.64 32.40 -10.73
N SER A 194 -20.05 31.74 -11.75
CA SER A 194 -20.59 30.48 -12.27
C SER A 194 -20.52 29.35 -11.24
N VAL A 195 -19.47 29.32 -10.42
CA VAL A 195 -19.30 28.33 -9.37
C VAL A 195 -20.31 28.54 -8.25
N LEU A 196 -20.50 29.77 -7.77
CA LEU A 196 -21.50 30.07 -6.75
C LEU A 196 -22.92 29.74 -7.24
N ALA A 197 -23.26 30.05 -8.49
CA ALA A 197 -24.56 29.73 -9.07
C ALA A 197 -24.83 28.21 -9.09
N LYS A 198 -23.85 27.41 -9.52
CA LYS A 198 -23.95 25.94 -9.49
C LYS A 198 -24.02 25.39 -8.06
N LEU A 199 -23.23 25.94 -7.13
CA LEU A 199 -23.25 25.52 -5.74
C LEU A 199 -24.60 25.78 -5.08
N ARG A 200 -25.25 26.92 -5.40
CA ARG A 200 -26.62 27.25 -4.92
C ARG A 200 -27.67 26.24 -5.37
N SER A 201 -27.46 25.53 -6.48
CA SER A 201 -28.38 24.50 -6.97
C SER A 201 -28.11 23.10 -6.41
N LEU A 202 -27.02 22.91 -5.67
CA LEU A 202 -26.70 21.60 -5.08
C LEU A 202 -27.40 21.42 -3.74
N ASP A 203 -28.19 20.37 -3.64
CA ASP A 203 -28.74 19.92 -2.37
C ASP A 203 -27.63 19.32 -1.50
N VAL A 204 -27.58 19.74 -0.24
CA VAL A 204 -26.66 19.22 0.77
C VAL A 204 -27.45 18.37 1.74
N TYR A 205 -27.03 17.12 1.91
CA TYR A 205 -27.66 16.18 2.83
C TYR A 205 -26.66 15.66 3.85
N ARG A 206 -27.19 15.06 4.92
CA ARG A 206 -26.42 14.24 5.85
C ARG A 206 -26.58 12.78 5.46
N PHE A 207 -25.50 12.14 5.06
CA PHE A 207 -25.47 10.75 4.60
C PHE A 207 -24.97 9.77 5.67
N ARG A 208 -25.34 8.51 5.48
CA ARG A 208 -24.82 7.34 6.20
C ARG A 208 -24.73 6.13 5.28
N GLY A 209 -23.93 5.15 5.65
CA GLY A 209 -23.93 3.84 5.00
C GLY A 209 -25.32 3.18 5.05
N ILE A 210 -25.72 2.55 3.96
CA ILE A 210 -27.03 1.86 3.87
C ILE A 210 -27.04 0.56 4.71
N GLY A 211 -25.86 0.00 5.00
CA GLY A 211 -25.72 -1.36 5.52
C GLY A 211 -25.97 -1.61 7.00
N ARG A 212 -26.05 -0.57 7.87
CA ARG A 212 -26.23 -0.75 9.33
C ARG A 212 -27.07 0.35 9.99
N PRO A 213 -28.33 0.54 9.55
CA PRO A 213 -29.17 1.66 9.99
C PRO A 213 -29.40 1.75 11.51
N ASP A 214 -29.13 0.67 12.24
CA ASP A 214 -29.27 0.47 13.68
C ASP A 214 -27.99 0.69 14.50
N ALA A 215 -26.82 0.83 13.87
CA ALA A 215 -25.59 1.11 14.59
C ALA A 215 -25.57 2.56 15.12
N ILE A 216 -25.41 2.69 16.43
CA ILE A 216 -25.52 3.95 17.19
C ILE A 216 -24.38 4.91 16.84
N ASP A 217 -23.22 4.38 16.43
CA ASP A 217 -21.99 5.11 16.14
C ASP A 217 -21.51 4.92 14.70
N GLU A 218 -22.42 4.99 13.74
CA GLU A 218 -22.00 5.01 12.34
C GLU A 218 -21.48 6.41 11.94
N GLU A 219 -20.42 6.40 11.14
CA GLU A 219 -19.91 7.59 10.48
C GLU A 219 -21.01 8.33 9.70
N ARG A 220 -20.97 9.67 9.75
CA ARG A 220 -21.92 10.55 9.09
C ARG A 220 -21.14 11.55 8.27
N HIS A 221 -21.59 11.78 7.04
CA HIS A 221 -20.98 12.76 6.14
C HIS A 221 -22.00 13.84 5.79
N ILE A 222 -21.53 15.07 5.57
CA ILE A 222 -22.36 16.18 5.10
C ILE A 222 -21.77 16.66 3.77
N SER A 223 -22.50 16.46 2.70
CA SER A 223 -22.07 16.84 1.34
C SER A 223 -23.28 16.85 0.39
N PRO A 224 -23.14 17.34 -0.84
CA PRO A 224 -23.98 16.88 -1.94
C PRO A 224 -23.70 15.41 -2.27
N SER A 225 -24.57 14.78 -3.07
CA SER A 225 -24.24 13.47 -3.66
C SER A 225 -23.11 13.61 -4.67
N ALA A 226 -22.33 12.55 -4.87
CA ALA A 226 -21.23 12.57 -5.82
C ALA A 226 -21.72 12.83 -7.26
N ASP A 227 -22.85 12.23 -7.64
CA ASP A 227 -23.45 12.42 -8.96
C ASP A 227 -23.86 13.88 -9.18
N ALA A 228 -24.54 14.51 -8.22
CA ALA A 228 -24.96 15.89 -8.35
C ALA A 228 -23.76 16.84 -8.47
N PHE A 229 -22.71 16.59 -7.67
CA PHE A 229 -21.48 17.37 -7.74
C PHE A 229 -20.76 17.20 -9.09
N TYR A 230 -20.64 15.96 -9.58
CA TYR A 230 -20.06 15.68 -10.89
C TYR A 230 -20.88 16.34 -12.00
N GLU A 231 -22.22 16.24 -11.99
CA GLU A 231 -23.06 16.90 -12.99
C GLU A 231 -22.90 18.42 -13.00
N ALA A 232 -22.76 19.04 -11.82
CA ALA A 232 -22.55 20.47 -11.71
C ALA A 232 -21.16 20.90 -12.21
N PHE A 233 -20.09 20.23 -11.77
CA PHE A 233 -18.72 20.73 -11.93
C PHE A 233 -17.87 19.95 -12.93
N LYS A 234 -18.28 18.75 -13.31
CA LYS A 234 -17.52 17.79 -14.14
C LYS A 234 -16.11 17.56 -13.58
N ALA A 235 -16.01 17.53 -12.24
CA ALA A 235 -14.79 17.25 -11.50
C ALA A 235 -14.88 15.87 -10.84
N GLY A 236 -13.78 15.13 -10.85
CA GLY A 236 -13.72 13.74 -10.39
C GLY A 236 -13.82 12.73 -11.54
N GLN A 237 -14.15 11.48 -11.20
CA GLN A 237 -14.41 10.42 -12.17
C GLN A 237 -15.86 10.48 -12.68
N ASP A 238 -16.04 10.28 -13.98
CA ASP A 238 -17.37 10.21 -14.59
C ASP A 238 -18.11 8.96 -14.09
N PRO A 239 -19.24 9.11 -13.35
CA PRO A 239 -20.01 7.97 -12.87
C PRO A 239 -20.66 7.16 -14.01
N GLY A 240 -20.75 7.71 -15.22
CA GLY A 240 -21.16 6.98 -16.42
C GLY A 240 -20.13 5.97 -16.90
N VAL A 241 -18.85 6.15 -16.57
CA VAL A 241 -17.77 5.21 -16.92
C VAL A 241 -17.81 4.03 -15.97
N LYS A 242 -17.93 2.84 -16.55
CA LYS A 242 -17.98 1.56 -15.83
C LYS A 242 -16.73 0.74 -16.10
N ILE A 243 -16.09 0.27 -15.03
CA ILE A 243 -15.01 -0.72 -15.10
C ILE A 243 -15.60 -2.05 -14.65
N ASN A 244 -15.57 -3.07 -15.51
CA ASN A 244 -16.18 -4.38 -15.27
C ASN A 244 -17.67 -4.30 -14.87
N GLY A 245 -18.41 -3.36 -15.47
CA GLY A 245 -19.83 -3.14 -15.17
C GLY A 245 -20.11 -2.35 -13.88
N VAL A 246 -19.09 -1.98 -13.12
CA VAL A 246 -19.21 -1.20 -11.88
C VAL A 246 -18.95 0.28 -12.17
N PRO A 247 -19.93 1.18 -11.93
CA PRO A 247 -19.71 2.63 -12.02
C PRO A 247 -18.56 3.07 -11.12
N GLN A 248 -17.73 3.98 -11.62
CA GLN A 248 -16.63 4.55 -10.84
C GLN A 248 -17.09 5.88 -10.24
N TYR A 249 -17.18 5.92 -8.91
CA TYR A 249 -17.51 7.14 -8.17
C TYR A 249 -16.25 7.65 -7.48
N GLY A 250 -15.89 8.90 -7.72
CA GLY A 250 -14.74 9.49 -7.05
C GLY A 250 -14.72 11.00 -7.20
N ILE A 251 -14.83 11.70 -6.07
CA ILE A 251 -14.56 13.14 -5.96
C ILE A 251 -13.44 13.31 -4.95
N ALA A 252 -12.41 14.07 -5.29
CA ALA A 252 -11.36 14.36 -4.33
C ALA A 252 -11.85 15.44 -3.35
N ALA A 253 -11.52 15.32 -2.07
CA ALA A 253 -11.80 16.35 -1.07
C ALA A 253 -11.23 17.73 -1.49
N ARG A 254 -10.13 17.73 -2.23
CA ARG A 254 -9.51 18.91 -2.83
C ARG A 254 -10.41 19.61 -3.84
N ASP A 255 -11.18 18.88 -4.64
CA ASP A 255 -12.11 19.46 -5.62
C ASP A 255 -13.22 20.23 -4.92
N VAL A 256 -13.77 19.64 -3.85
CA VAL A 256 -14.78 20.28 -3.01
C VAL A 256 -14.23 21.54 -2.34
N ALA A 257 -13.01 21.49 -1.81
CA ALA A 257 -12.36 22.65 -1.19
C ALA A 257 -12.10 23.78 -2.22
N GLY A 258 -11.66 23.44 -3.44
CA GLY A 258 -11.47 24.41 -4.52
C GLY A 258 -12.78 25.09 -4.92
N VAL A 259 -13.86 24.33 -5.08
CA VAL A 259 -15.21 24.86 -5.36
C VAL A 259 -15.69 25.77 -4.23
N ALA A 260 -15.51 25.36 -2.98
CA ALA A 260 -15.91 26.16 -1.81
C ALA A 260 -15.16 27.51 -1.75
N LEU A 261 -13.85 27.51 -2.00
CA LEU A 261 -13.04 28.73 -2.04
C LEU A 261 -13.52 29.71 -3.12
N MET A 262 -13.82 29.22 -4.32
CA MET A 262 -14.34 30.06 -5.40
C MET A 262 -15.73 30.64 -5.08
N ALA A 263 -16.59 29.87 -4.43
CA ALA A 263 -17.90 30.34 -4.00
C ALA A 263 -17.80 31.40 -2.90
N ILE A 264 -16.91 31.21 -1.92
CA ILE A 264 -16.62 32.19 -0.86
C ILE A 264 -16.13 33.51 -1.47
N GLN A 265 -15.22 33.44 -2.45
CA GLN A 265 -14.73 34.63 -3.14
C GLN A 265 -15.85 35.41 -3.85
N GLU A 266 -16.83 34.72 -4.45
CA GLU A 266 -17.98 35.39 -5.05
C GLU A 266 -18.90 36.00 -3.98
N LEU A 267 -19.17 35.28 -2.89
CA LEU A 267 -20.00 35.79 -1.80
C LEU A 267 -19.41 37.06 -1.16
N ILE A 268 -18.08 37.14 -1.04
CA ILE A 268 -17.39 38.36 -0.58
C ILE A 268 -17.71 39.52 -1.53
N LYS A 269 -17.59 39.32 -2.86
CA LYS A 269 -17.90 40.36 -3.85
C LYS A 269 -19.37 40.80 -3.82
N GLU A 270 -20.30 39.85 -3.68
CA GLU A 270 -21.73 40.18 -3.54
C GLU A 270 -21.99 40.98 -2.26
N ASN A 271 -21.36 40.61 -1.14
CA ASN A 271 -21.51 41.29 0.15
C ASN A 271 -20.94 42.72 0.14
N ASP A 272 -19.76 42.93 -0.45
CA ASP A 272 -19.16 44.26 -0.54
C ASP A 272 -20.05 45.22 -1.35
N LYS A 273 -20.60 44.75 -2.48
CA LYS A 273 -21.60 45.52 -3.26
C LYS A 273 -22.87 45.84 -2.47
N LEU A 274 -23.31 44.92 -1.60
CA LEU A 274 -24.48 45.16 -0.75
C LEU A 274 -24.18 46.22 0.32
N LYS A 275 -22.98 46.20 0.91
CA LYS A 275 -22.53 47.22 1.86
C LYS A 275 -22.44 48.60 1.23
N GLU A 276 -21.82 48.71 0.05
CA GLU A 276 -21.75 49.98 -0.70
C GLU A 276 -23.15 50.57 -0.99
N ARG A 277 -24.11 49.71 -1.33
CA ARG A 277 -25.51 50.12 -1.55
C ARG A 277 -26.20 50.56 -0.27
N LEU A 278 -25.93 49.89 0.84
CA LEU A 278 -26.47 50.25 2.14
C LEU A 278 -25.92 51.60 2.61
N ASP A 279 -24.61 51.80 2.51
CA ASP A 279 -23.95 53.07 2.86
C ASP A 279 -24.52 54.24 2.05
N ALA A 280 -24.78 54.03 0.75
CA ALA A 280 -25.40 55.04 -0.11
C ALA A 280 -26.85 55.39 0.27
N LEU A 281 -27.59 54.46 0.88
CA LEU A 281 -28.96 54.67 1.34
C LEU A 281 -29.01 55.32 2.72
N GLU A 282 -28.05 55.04 3.61
CA GLU A 282 -28.00 55.60 4.97
C GLU A 282 -27.55 57.07 5.02
N VAL A 283 -26.98 57.59 3.93
CA VAL A 283 -26.56 59.00 3.80
C VAL A 283 -27.72 59.92 3.31
N GLN A 284 -28.87 59.36 2.92
CA GLN A 284 -30.06 60.12 2.48
C GLN A 284 -31.01 60.43 3.64
#